data_AF-A0A7L0G096-F1
#
_entry.id   AF-A0A7L0G096-F1
#
_cell.length_a   1.000
_cell.length_b   1.000
_cell.length_c   1.000
_cell.angle_alpha   90.00
_cell.angle_beta   90.00
_cell.angle_gamma   90.00
#
_symmetry.space_group_name_H-M   'P 1'
#
loop_
_entity.id
_entity.type
_entity.pdbx_description
1 polymer ?
#
loop_
_entity_poly.entity_id
_entity_poly.type
_entity_poly.pdbx_seq_one_letter_code
_entity_poly.pdbx_strand_id
1 'polypeptide(L)'
;QVSITIIEARQLVGLNMDPVVCVEVGEEKKYTSMKESTNCPYYNEIGFYAVFSVQSKYTFAALDFQVIHSKNLLRSGTLVGSFKMDVGTVYTQPEHQFYHKWAILSDPEDLTAGLKGYLKCDIAVVGKGDNIKT
;
A
#
# COMPACT_ATOMS: atom_id res chain seq x y z
N GLN A 1 3.31 5.61 -15.41
CA GLN A 1 4.18 5.36 -14.25
C GLN A 1 3.34 5.46 -12.99
N VAL A 2 3.59 4.60 -12.00
CA VAL A 2 2.99 4.72 -10.66
C VAL A 2 4.12 4.84 -9.63
N SER A 3 4.02 5.83 -8.75
CA SER A 3 4.93 6.06 -7.63
C SER A 3 4.17 5.92 -6.32
N ILE A 4 4.71 5.16 -5.38
CA ILE A 4 4.08 4.90 -4.07
C ILE A 4 5.11 5.10 -2.96
N THR A 5 4.76 5.91 -1.97
CA THR A 5 5.52 6.08 -0.72
C THR A 5 4.68 5.59 0.44
N ILE A 6 5.23 4.65 1.22
CA ILE A 6 4.61 4.18 2.45
C ILE A 6 5.16 5.03 3.59
N ILE A 7 4.29 5.79 4.24
CA ILE A 7 4.70 6.75 5.27
C ILE A 7 4.67 6.08 6.64
N GLU A 8 3.50 5.63 7.07
CA GLU A 8 3.30 5.04 8.38
C GLU A 8 2.04 4.18 8.41
N ALA A 9 1.96 3.27 9.37
CA ALA A 9 0.72 2.63 9.75
C ALA A 9 0.41 2.92 11.23
N ARG A 10 -0.86 2.87 11.60
CA ARG A 10 -1.30 3.15 12.98
C ARG A 10 -2.41 2.22 13.40
N GLN A 11 -2.45 1.94 14.71
CA GLN A 11 -3.50 1.15 15.35
C GLN A 11 -3.68 -0.21 14.68
N LEU A 12 -2.59 -0.83 14.26
CA LEU A 12 -2.62 -2.18 13.72
C LEU A 12 -3.14 -3.13 14.78
N VAL A 13 -4.08 -4.01 14.41
CA VAL A 13 -4.56 -5.04 15.34
C VAL A 13 -3.48 -6.08 15.63
N GLY A 14 -3.56 -6.70 16.81
CA GLY A 14 -2.56 -7.65 17.30
C GLY A 14 -1.66 -7.05 18.39
N LEU A 15 -0.81 -7.88 19.00
CA LEU A 15 0.09 -7.48 20.08
C LEU A 15 1.54 -7.64 19.64
N ASN A 16 2.38 -6.64 19.93
CA ASN A 16 3.82 -6.66 19.65
C ASN A 16 4.14 -7.03 18.19
N MET A 17 3.48 -6.33 17.27
CA MET A 17 3.59 -6.64 15.85
C MET A 17 4.97 -6.27 15.32
N ASP A 18 5.50 -7.09 14.42
CA ASP A 18 6.64 -6.75 13.56
C ASP A 18 6.14 -6.50 12.12
N PRO A 19 5.54 -5.33 11.84
CA PRO A 19 4.84 -5.10 10.59
C PRO A 19 5.77 -4.78 9.42
N VAL A 20 5.47 -5.42 8.29
CA VAL A 20 5.98 -5.10 6.95
C VAL A 20 4.79 -4.73 6.07
N VAL A 21 4.93 -3.72 5.23
CA VAL A 21 3.92 -3.39 4.20
C VAL A 21 4.37 -3.99 2.87
N CYS A 22 3.55 -4.87 2.32
CA CYS A 22 3.66 -5.36 0.95
C CYS A 22 2.81 -4.48 0.04
N VAL A 23 3.40 -4.01 -1.05
CA VAL A 23 2.73 -3.29 -2.13
C VAL A 23 2.84 -4.14 -3.39
N GLU A 24 1.69 -4.51 -3.95
CA GLU A 24 1.56 -5.30 -5.17
C GLU A 24 0.88 -4.50 -6.27
N VAL A 25 1.51 -4.46 -7.45
CA VAL A 25 0.96 -3.81 -8.64
C VAL A 25 1.16 -4.74 -9.84
N GLY A 26 0.07 -5.33 -10.33
CA GLY A 26 0.16 -6.38 -11.35
C GLY A 26 0.87 -7.62 -10.79
N GLU A 27 2.01 -8.00 -11.37
CA GLU A 27 2.81 -9.16 -10.94
C GLU A 27 3.98 -8.78 -10.02
N GLU A 28 4.23 -7.48 -9.83
CA GLU A 28 5.36 -7.00 -9.03
C GLU A 28 4.97 -6.75 -7.58
N LYS A 29 5.81 -7.22 -6.65
CA LYS A 29 5.69 -6.99 -5.21
C LYS A 29 6.91 -6.28 -4.67
N LYS A 30 6.70 -5.30 -3.79
CA LYS A 30 7.76 -4.72 -2.97
C LYS A 30 7.33 -4.63 -1.51
N TYR A 31 8.33 -4.56 -0.64
CA TYR A 31 8.15 -4.60 0.80
C TYR A 31 8.91 -3.44 1.43
N THR A 32 8.33 -2.83 2.46
CA THR A 32 9.08 -1.93 3.35
C THR A 32 10.07 -2.72 4.21
N SER A 33 10.98 -2.02 4.86
CA SER A 33 11.69 -2.57 6.01
C SER A 33 10.70 -2.97 7.10
N MET A 34 11.09 -4.00 7.87
CA MET A 34 10.36 -4.42 9.05
C MET A 34 10.58 -3.41 10.19
N LYS A 35 9.54 -3.16 10.99
CA LYS A 35 9.66 -2.40 12.25
C LYS A 35 9.37 -3.32 13.41
N GLU A 36 10.21 -3.31 14.44
CA GLU A 36 10.09 -4.27 15.54
C GLU A 36 9.04 -3.86 16.56
N SER A 37 8.25 -4.84 17.02
CA SER A 37 7.39 -4.78 18.20
C SER A 37 6.56 -3.49 18.35
N THR A 38 5.86 -3.08 17.29
CA THR A 38 5.04 -1.87 17.24
C THR A 38 3.75 -2.06 16.44
N ASN A 39 2.66 -1.47 16.94
CA ASN A 39 1.38 -1.36 16.23
C ASN A 39 1.22 -0.02 15.49
N CYS A 40 2.20 0.88 15.58
CA CYS A 40 2.23 2.19 14.94
C CYS A 40 3.58 2.43 14.23
N PRO A 41 3.93 1.62 13.22
CA PRO A 41 5.22 1.74 12.54
C PRO A 41 5.32 3.01 11.68
N TYR A 42 6.49 3.64 11.69
CA TYR A 42 6.87 4.70 10.75
C TYR A 42 7.92 4.16 9.78
N TYR A 43 7.68 4.33 8.49
CA TYR A 43 8.52 3.85 7.39
C TYR A 43 9.17 5.02 6.68
N ASN A 44 8.36 5.86 6.04
CA ASN A 44 8.78 6.90 5.07
C ASN A 44 9.69 6.33 3.98
N GLU A 45 9.28 5.21 3.43
CA GLU A 45 10.03 4.48 2.42
C GLU A 45 9.29 4.58 1.08
N ILE A 46 10.05 4.89 0.02
CA ILE A 46 9.52 4.81 -1.34
C ILE A 46 9.33 3.32 -1.64
N GLY A 47 8.08 2.88 -1.49
CA GLY A 47 7.72 1.47 -1.60
C GLY A 47 7.71 0.99 -3.04
N PHE A 48 7.50 1.87 -4.02
CA PHE A 48 7.30 1.42 -5.41
C PHE A 48 7.54 2.52 -6.46
N TYR A 49 8.26 2.15 -7.53
CA TYR A 49 8.34 2.88 -8.79
C TYR A 49 8.17 1.85 -9.89
N ALA A 50 7.04 1.89 -10.61
CA ALA A 50 6.83 1.04 -11.77
C ALA A 50 6.55 1.86 -13.03
N VAL A 51 7.25 1.48 -14.08
CA VAL A 51 7.12 2.03 -15.43
C VAL A 51 6.38 1.02 -16.26
N PHE A 52 5.11 1.29 -16.49
CA PHE A 52 4.28 0.47 -17.38
C PHE A 52 4.49 0.95 -18.82
N SER A 53 4.96 0.05 -19.69
CA SER A 53 4.99 0.31 -21.13
C SER A 53 3.58 0.13 -21.71
N VAL A 54 3.26 0.97 -22.68
CA VAL A 54 1.94 1.22 -23.27
C VAL A 54 1.16 -0.06 -23.60
N GLN A 55 0.15 -0.41 -22.80
CA GLN A 55 -1.06 -1.12 -23.25
C GLN A 55 -2.27 -0.68 -22.42
N SER A 56 -3.43 -0.59 -23.06
CA SER A 56 -4.73 -0.11 -22.56
C SER A 56 -5.33 -0.84 -21.34
N LYS A 57 -4.58 -1.71 -20.67
CA LYS A 57 -5.04 -2.55 -19.55
C LYS A 57 -4.87 -1.91 -18.16
N TYR A 58 -4.16 -0.79 -18.04
CA TYR A 58 -3.70 -0.28 -16.74
C TYR A 58 -4.66 0.65 -16.00
N THR A 59 -5.70 1.21 -16.65
CA THR A 59 -6.75 1.95 -15.91
C THR A 59 -7.44 1.06 -14.87
N PHE A 60 -7.45 -0.26 -15.09
CA PHE A 60 -8.03 -1.26 -14.20
C PHE A 60 -6.99 -2.05 -13.39
N ALA A 61 -5.70 -1.68 -13.47
CA ALA A 61 -4.68 -2.38 -12.69
C ALA A 61 -4.93 -2.13 -11.19
N ALA A 62 -4.96 -3.21 -10.41
CA ALA A 62 -5.12 -3.14 -8.97
C ALA A 62 -3.80 -2.74 -8.30
N LEU A 63 -3.92 -1.86 -7.31
CA LEU A 63 -2.93 -1.57 -6.28
C LEU A 63 -3.38 -2.29 -5.02
N ASP A 64 -2.62 -3.27 -4.58
CA ASP A 64 -2.90 -4.04 -3.36
C ASP A 64 -1.85 -3.73 -2.29
N PHE A 65 -2.32 -3.31 -1.12
CA PHE A 65 -1.53 -2.94 0.03
C PHE A 65 -1.87 -3.89 1.17
N GLN A 66 -0.87 -4.61 1.68
CA GLN A 66 -1.06 -5.59 2.75
C GLN A 66 -0.09 -5.30 3.88
N VAL A 67 -0.58 -5.21 5.11
CA VAL A 67 0.26 -5.20 6.30
C VAL A 67 0.39 -6.62 6.79
N ILE A 68 1.62 -7.10 6.92
CA ILE A 68 1.95 -8.48 7.23
C ILE A 68 2.82 -8.52 8.48
N HIS A 69 2.57 -9.49 9.36
CA HIS A 69 3.46 -9.78 10.47
C HIS A 69 4.64 -10.63 10.00
N SER A 70 5.88 -10.15 10.15
CA SER A 70 7.06 -10.83 9.59
C SER A 70 7.80 -11.73 10.57
N LYS A 71 7.69 -11.50 11.88
CA LYS A 71 8.38 -12.29 12.91
C LYS A 71 7.50 -13.47 13.36
N ASN A 72 8.14 -14.45 14.00
CA ASN A 72 7.58 -15.71 14.49
C ASN A 72 7.42 -16.78 13.40
N LEU A 73 8.21 -17.86 13.45
CA LEU A 73 8.15 -18.98 12.50
C LEU A 73 6.73 -19.56 12.32
N LEU A 74 5.87 -19.44 13.33
CA LEU A 74 4.49 -19.93 13.31
C LEU A 74 3.47 -18.92 12.75
N ARG A 75 3.83 -17.64 12.64
CA ARG A 75 2.93 -16.53 12.25
C ARG A 75 3.52 -15.59 11.20
N SER A 76 4.73 -15.85 10.73
CA SER A 76 5.38 -15.09 9.68
C SER A 76 4.55 -15.22 8.40
N GLY A 77 4.27 -14.09 7.76
CA GLY A 77 3.38 -14.06 6.60
C GLY A 77 1.90 -13.88 6.95
N THR A 78 1.52 -13.78 8.23
CA THR A 78 0.12 -13.55 8.61
C THR A 78 -0.32 -12.15 8.16
N LEU A 79 -1.40 -12.10 7.39
CA LEU A 79 -2.07 -10.85 7.02
C LEU A 79 -2.69 -10.21 8.26
N VAL A 80 -2.35 -8.95 8.50
CA VAL A 80 -2.94 -8.12 9.56
C VAL A 80 -4.18 -7.40 9.04
N GLY A 81 -4.05 -6.85 7.84
CA GLY A 81 -5.13 -6.18 7.12
C GLY A 81 -4.62 -5.67 5.77
N SER A 82 -5.55 -5.44 4.86
CA SER A 82 -5.26 -4.98 3.52
C SER A 82 -6.16 -3.83 3.07
N PHE A 83 -5.71 -3.15 2.03
CA PHE A 83 -6.45 -2.14 1.31
C PHE A 83 -6.17 -2.30 -0.19
N LYS A 84 -7.21 -2.18 -1.02
CA LYS A 84 -7.11 -2.30 -2.48
C LYS A 84 -7.77 -1.12 -3.16
N MET A 85 -7.17 -0.63 -4.23
CA MET A 85 -7.76 0.35 -5.15
C MET A 85 -7.28 0.08 -6.58
N ASP A 86 -7.88 0.69 -7.59
CA ASP A 86 -7.34 0.68 -8.95
C ASP A 86 -6.54 1.95 -9.27
N VAL A 87 -5.62 1.84 -10.23
CA VAL A 87 -4.80 2.97 -10.71
C VAL A 87 -5.67 4.10 -11.29
N GLY A 88 -6.79 3.75 -11.93
CA GLY A 88 -7.75 4.73 -12.47
C GLY A 88 -8.30 5.65 -11.39
N THR A 89 -8.63 5.11 -10.22
CA THR A 89 -9.08 5.89 -9.06
C THR A 89 -8.06 6.96 -8.68
N VAL A 90 -6.76 6.64 -8.61
CA VAL A 90 -5.71 7.65 -8.34
C VAL A 90 -5.61 8.66 -9.48
N TYR A 91 -5.64 8.18 -10.73
CA TYR A 91 -5.54 9.04 -11.91
C TYR A 91 -6.68 10.06 -12.00
N THR A 92 -7.87 9.74 -11.50
CA THR A 92 -9.00 10.69 -11.50
C THR A 92 -8.91 11.78 -10.42
N GLN A 93 -7.97 11.68 -9.48
CA GLN A 93 -7.76 12.73 -8.47
C GLN A 93 -7.13 13.99 -9.07
N PRO A 94 -7.32 15.17 -8.44
CA PRO A 94 -6.55 16.36 -8.77
C PRO A 94 -5.04 16.04 -8.77
N GLU A 95 -4.36 16.47 -9.82
CA GLU A 95 -2.92 16.23 -10.03
C GLU A 95 -2.54 14.73 -10.12
N HIS A 96 -3.51 13.85 -10.37
CA HIS A 96 -3.32 12.40 -10.50
C HIS A 96 -2.66 11.77 -9.26
N GLN A 97 -2.96 12.30 -8.06
CA GLN A 97 -2.33 11.86 -6.83
C GLN A 97 -3.22 11.81 -5.59
N PHE A 98 -2.82 10.95 -4.66
CA PHE A 98 -3.16 11.01 -3.26
C PHE A 98 -1.91 11.46 -2.49
N TYR A 99 -2.01 12.60 -1.79
CA TYR A 99 -0.95 13.10 -0.92
C TYR A 99 -1.37 13.02 0.55
N HIS A 100 -0.54 12.36 1.35
CA HIS A 100 -0.66 12.13 2.78
C HIS A 100 -2.02 11.56 3.18
N LYS A 101 -2.55 10.61 2.39
CA LYS A 101 -3.88 10.04 2.60
C LYS A 101 -3.83 8.77 3.42
N TRP A 102 -4.87 8.59 4.24
CA TRP A 102 -5.08 7.40 5.05
C TRP A 102 -6.02 6.43 4.33
N ALA A 103 -5.58 5.18 4.21
CA ALA A 103 -6.40 4.05 3.86
C ALA A 103 -6.82 3.30 5.14
N ILE A 104 -8.06 2.82 5.14
CA ILE A 104 -8.58 1.90 6.16
C ILE A 104 -8.17 0.49 5.77
N LEU A 105 -7.57 -0.24 6.71
CA LEU A 105 -7.25 -1.65 6.53
C LEU A 105 -8.43 -2.51 6.98
N SER A 106 -8.78 -3.49 6.16
CA SER A 106 -9.80 -4.50 6.43
C SER A 106 -9.24 -5.90 6.28
N ASP A 107 -9.96 -6.89 6.80
CA ASP A 107 -9.71 -8.29 6.45
C ASP A 107 -10.45 -8.60 5.14
N PRO A 108 -9.76 -8.98 4.06
CA PRO A 108 -10.41 -9.30 2.79
C PRO A 108 -11.21 -10.60 2.85
N GLU A 109 -10.96 -11.47 3.84
CA GLU A 109 -11.67 -12.74 4.02
C GLU A 109 -12.83 -12.62 5.03
N ASP A 110 -12.83 -11.59 5.88
CA ASP A 110 -13.88 -11.33 6.86
C ASP A 110 -14.20 -9.83 7.00
N LEU A 111 -15.16 -9.35 6.20
CA LEU A 111 -15.64 -7.97 6.25
C LEU A 111 -16.32 -7.59 7.58
N THR A 112 -16.70 -8.58 8.40
CA THR A 112 -17.32 -8.35 9.72
C THR A 112 -16.28 -8.18 10.83
N ALA A 113 -15.02 -8.51 10.56
CA ALA A 113 -13.92 -8.46 11.52
C ALA A 113 -13.49 -7.06 11.95
N GLY A 114 -14.18 -6.03 11.44
CA GLY A 114 -13.98 -4.63 11.76
C GLY A 114 -12.68 -4.05 11.20
N LEU A 115 -12.34 -2.87 11.71
CA LEU A 115 -11.13 -2.12 11.37
C LEU A 115 -9.86 -2.88 11.78
N LYS A 116 -8.91 -3.06 10.85
CA LYS A 116 -7.61 -3.71 11.11
C LYS A 116 -6.44 -2.74 11.34
N GLY A 117 -6.69 -1.45 11.14
CA GLY A 117 -5.73 -0.37 11.33
C GLY A 117 -5.81 0.63 10.17
N TYR A 118 -4.84 1.52 10.11
CA TYR A 118 -4.74 2.54 9.06
C TYR A 118 -3.36 2.53 8.42
N LEU A 119 -3.30 2.81 7.12
CA LEU A 119 -2.07 2.97 6.36
C LEU A 119 -2.03 4.34 5.70
N LYS A 120 -0.99 5.13 5.95
CA LYS A 120 -0.77 6.41 5.29
C LYS A 120 0.21 6.25 4.14
N CYS A 121 -0.18 6.75 2.97
CA CYS A 121 0.67 6.70 1.79
C CYS A 121 0.51 7.93 0.90
N ASP A 122 1.53 8.13 0.08
CA ASP A 122 1.46 8.95 -1.13
C ASP A 122 1.40 8.04 -2.34
N ILE A 123 0.52 8.36 -3.28
CA ILE A 123 0.39 7.64 -4.54
C ILE A 123 0.27 8.67 -5.66
N ALA A 124 1.11 8.58 -6.68
CA ALA A 124 1.05 9.44 -7.85
C ALA A 124 1.09 8.61 -9.14
N VAL A 125 0.28 9.00 -10.12
CA VAL A 125 0.21 8.35 -11.42
C VAL A 125 0.56 9.38 -12.51
N VAL A 126 1.50 9.01 -13.37
CA VAL A 126 1.85 9.80 -14.56
C VAL A 126 1.45 9.01 -15.80
N GLY A 127 0.50 9.53 -16.57
CA GLY A 127 0.04 8.98 -17.83
C GLY A 127 0.98 9.32 -19.00
N LYS A 128 0.76 8.66 -20.15
CA LYS A 128 1.52 8.95 -21.36
C LYS A 128 1.08 10.32 -21.91
N GLY A 129 2.01 11.27 -21.96
CA GLY A 129 1.76 12.64 -22.43
C GLY A 129 1.48 13.64 -21.30
N ASP A 130 1.42 13.19 -20.05
CA ASP A 130 1.34 14.09 -18.91
C ASP A 130 2.70 14.76 -18.69
N ASN A 131 2.68 16.07 -18.43
CA ASN A 131 3.89 16.79 -18.03
C ASN A 131 4.26 16.39 -16.61
N ILE A 132 5.48 15.87 -16.42
CA ILE A 132 6.03 15.66 -15.08
C ILE A 132 6.25 17.04 -14.46
N LYS A 133 5.40 17.44 -13.53
CA LYS A 133 5.68 18.60 -12.68
C LYS A 133 6.69 18.14 -11.64
N THR A 134 7.95 18.49 -11.88
CA THR A 134 9.07 18.40 -10.92
C THR A 134 8.93 19.42 -9.82
#